data_AF-A0A1W1XPH6-F1
#
_entry.id   AF-A0A1W1XPH6-F1
#
_cell.length_a   1.000
_cell.length_b   1.000
_cell.length_c   1.000
_cell.angle_alpha   90.00
_cell.angle_beta   90.00
_cell.angle_gamma   90.00
#
_symmetry.space_group_name_H-M   'P 1'
#
loop_
_entity.id
_entity.type
_entity.pdbx_description
1 polymer ?
#
loop_
_entity_poly.entity_id
_entity_poly.type
_entity_poly.pdbx_seq_one_letter_code
_entity_poly.pdbx_strand_id
1 'polypeptide(L)'
;MELVPAELLIAAAHMAMSDHLTPSQTMTVVLRAIDHELRGPDGKPFNPARTAGIGEAIYAAMFGYPLALVADSKAASGWRWQSSIPEHGYGPAFQQSFLDALVDVGDLRRRRAEPAA
;
A
#
# COMPACT_ATOMS: atom_id res chain seq x y z
N MET A 1 0.72 -16.73 13.35
CA MET A 1 0.71 -15.26 13.42
C MET A 1 -0.07 -14.79 12.21
N GLU A 2 -1.24 -14.19 12.43
CA GLU A 2 -2.06 -13.65 11.35
C GLU A 2 -1.37 -12.38 10.84
N LEU A 3 -1.10 -12.31 9.54
CA LEU A 3 -0.59 -11.10 8.93
C LEU A 3 -1.79 -10.17 8.77
N VAL A 4 -1.78 -9.05 9.50
CA VAL A 4 -2.81 -8.00 9.49
C VAL A 4 -2.57 -6.85 8.45
N PRO A 5 -1.75 -6.97 7.38
CA PRO A 5 -1.56 -5.85 6.44
C PRO A 5 -2.82 -5.36 5.75
N ALA A 6 -3.78 -6.23 5.45
CA ALA A 6 -4.99 -5.86 4.71
C ALA A 6 -5.86 -4.92 5.55
N GLU A 7 -6.05 -5.26 6.83
CA GLU A 7 -6.82 -4.48 7.79
C GLU A 7 -6.13 -3.15 8.09
N LEU A 8 -4.80 -3.13 8.21
CA LEU A 8 -4.04 -1.88 8.36
C LEU A 8 -4.22 -0.96 7.16
N LEU A 9 -4.13 -1.51 5.94
CA LEU A 9 -4.32 -0.77 4.70
C LEU A 9 -5.74 -0.19 4.64
N ILE A 10 -6.76 -1.00 4.92
CA ILE A 10 -8.18 -0.59 4.94
C ILE A 10 -8.41 0.50 5.99
N ALA A 11 -7.94 0.29 7.23
CA ALA A 11 -8.10 1.24 8.32
C ALA A 11 -7.43 2.59 8.01
N ALA A 12 -6.21 2.57 7.46
CA ALA A 12 -5.51 3.78 7.07
C ALA A 12 -6.23 4.54 5.96
N ALA A 13 -6.76 3.83 4.95
CA ALA A 13 -7.54 4.43 3.86
C ALA A 13 -8.83 5.09 4.40
N HIS A 14 -9.60 4.36 5.20
CA HIS A 14 -10.85 4.88 5.78
C HIS A 14 -10.62 6.08 6.69
N MET A 15 -9.58 6.03 7.55
CA MET A 15 -9.22 7.14 8.43
C MET A 15 -8.88 8.40 7.61
N ALA A 16 -7.96 8.28 6.66
CA ALA A 16 -7.53 9.41 5.82
C ALA A 16 -8.68 10.01 4.99
N MET A 17 -9.57 9.17 4.46
CA MET A 17 -10.74 9.64 3.72
C MET A 17 -11.77 10.32 4.62
N SER A 18 -11.95 9.84 5.85
CA SER A 18 -12.83 10.46 6.84
C SER A 18 -12.31 11.85 7.26
N ASP A 19 -10.99 12.04 7.23
CA ASP A 19 -10.34 13.34 7.45
C ASP A 19 -10.30 14.23 6.19
N HIS A 20 -10.99 13.83 5.12
CA HIS A 20 -11.09 14.56 3.84
C HIS A 20 -9.74 14.88 3.18
N LEU A 21 -8.74 14.02 3.38
CA LEU A 21 -7.47 14.14 2.68
C LEU A 21 -7.66 13.96 1.17
N THR A 22 -6.78 14.59 0.37
CA THR A 22 -6.79 14.36 -1.08
C THR A 22 -6.44 12.89 -1.41
N PRO A 23 -6.74 12.40 -2.62
CA PRO A 23 -6.38 11.03 -2.99
C PRO A 23 -4.88 10.73 -2.82
N SER A 24 -4.01 11.63 -3.26
CA SER A 24 -2.55 11.48 -3.10
C SER A 24 -2.15 11.45 -1.61
N GLN A 25 -2.69 12.35 -0.78
CA GLN A 25 -2.41 12.35 0.66
C GLN A 25 -2.90 11.08 1.35
N THR A 26 -4.08 10.59 0.97
CA THR A 26 -4.64 9.32 1.46
C THR A 26 -3.70 8.16 1.13
N MET A 27 -3.24 8.07 -0.12
CA MET A 27 -2.30 7.04 -0.56
C MET A 27 -0.95 7.16 0.19
N THR A 28 -0.46 8.37 0.43
CA THR A 28 0.75 8.61 1.23
C THR A 28 0.60 8.09 2.65
N VAL A 29 -0.54 8.33 3.32
CA VAL A 29 -0.83 7.79 4.65
C VAL A 29 -0.85 6.27 4.63
N VAL A 30 -1.56 5.67 3.67
CA VAL A 30 -1.66 4.21 3.52
C VAL A 30 -0.28 3.58 3.30
N LEU A 31 0.48 4.09 2.33
CA LEU A 31 1.83 3.60 2.01
C LEU A 31 2.74 3.68 3.25
N ARG A 32 2.67 4.77 4.03
CA ARG A 32 3.47 4.91 5.24
C ARG A 32 3.05 3.96 6.36
N ALA A 33 1.75 3.68 6.50
CA ALA A 33 1.25 2.77 7.53
C ALA A 33 1.77 1.34 7.34
N ILE A 34 1.98 0.93 6.09
CA ILE A 34 2.38 -0.43 5.74
C ILE A 34 3.84 -0.54 5.22
N ASP A 35 4.61 0.55 5.24
CA ASP A 35 6.03 0.57 4.84
C ASP A 35 6.95 0.13 5.99
N HIS A 36 6.83 -1.14 6.35
CA HIS A 36 7.68 -1.79 7.32
C HIS A 36 7.97 -3.23 6.89
N GLU A 37 9.09 -3.79 7.35
CA GLU A 37 9.39 -5.19 7.09
C GLU A 37 8.57 -6.11 8.00
N LEU A 38 7.94 -7.11 7.39
CA LEU A 38 7.23 -8.19 8.04
C LEU A 38 7.90 -9.52 7.70
N ARG A 39 7.67 -10.53 8.54
CA ARG A 39 8.09 -11.91 8.27
C ARG A 39 6.89 -12.75 7.87
N GLY A 40 6.97 -13.39 6.70
CA GLY A 40 6.00 -14.39 6.29
C GLY A 40 6.06 -15.66 7.14
N PRO A 41 5.10 -16.60 7.01
CA PRO A 41 5.12 -17.89 7.71
C PRO A 41 6.33 -18.76 7.37
N ASP A 42 6.96 -18.55 6.21
CA ASP A 42 8.21 -19.19 5.81
C ASP A 42 9.47 -18.49 6.38
N GLY A 43 9.28 -17.44 7.19
CA GLY A 43 10.33 -16.65 7.82
C GLY A 43 10.98 -15.62 6.90
N LYS A 44 10.60 -15.54 5.62
CA LYS A 44 11.18 -14.58 4.68
C LYS A 44 10.69 -13.16 4.95
N PRO A 45 11.58 -12.16 4.90
CA PRO A 45 11.19 -10.77 5.03
C PRO A 45 10.46 -10.31 3.77
N PHE A 46 9.44 -9.48 3.94
CA PHE A 46 8.80 -8.75 2.86
C PHE A 46 8.27 -7.40 3.37
N ASN A 47 8.03 -6.46 2.46
CA ASN A 47 7.44 -5.16 2.78
C ASN A 47 6.11 -5.01 2.02
N PRO A 48 4.96 -4.88 2.71
CA PRO A 48 3.66 -4.78 2.06
C PRO A 48 3.53 -3.59 1.10
N ALA A 49 4.14 -2.44 1.42
CA ALA A 49 4.14 -1.25 0.56
C ALA A 49 4.90 -1.45 -0.76
N ARG A 50 5.78 -2.45 -0.82
CA ARG A 50 6.63 -2.77 -2.00
C ARG A 50 6.24 -4.08 -2.66
N THR A 51 5.12 -4.66 -2.23
CA THR A 51 4.61 -5.91 -2.76
C THR A 51 3.76 -5.64 -4.00
N ALA A 52 3.88 -6.51 -5.01
CA ALA A 52 3.15 -6.38 -6.27
C ALA A 52 1.63 -6.29 -6.02
N GLY A 53 0.94 -5.47 -6.82
CA GLY A 53 -0.51 -5.22 -6.69
C GLY A 53 -0.89 -4.15 -5.68
N ILE A 54 0.06 -3.48 -5.02
CA ILE A 54 -0.23 -2.47 -3.98
C ILE A 54 -1.14 -1.34 -4.47
N GLY A 55 -0.97 -0.84 -5.70
CA GLY A 55 -1.82 0.22 -6.24
C GLY A 55 -3.30 -0.20 -6.35
N GLU A 56 -3.55 -1.42 -6.83
CA GLU A 56 -4.89 -2.01 -6.89
C GLU A 56 -5.47 -2.25 -5.50
N ALA A 57 -4.65 -2.70 -4.54
CA ALA A 57 -5.10 -2.86 -3.15
C ALA A 57 -5.48 -1.54 -2.50
N ILE A 58 -4.72 -0.46 -2.72
CA ILE A 58 -5.08 0.87 -2.21
C ILE A 58 -6.38 1.35 -2.84
N TYR A 59 -6.55 1.18 -4.16
CA TYR A 59 -7.81 1.49 -4.83
C TYR A 59 -8.96 0.68 -4.20
N ALA A 60 -8.76 -0.63 -4.04
CA ALA A 60 -9.76 -1.52 -3.46
C ALA A 60 -10.19 -1.06 -2.07
N ALA A 61 -9.24 -0.70 -1.20
CA ALA A 61 -9.55 -0.20 0.13
C ALA A 61 -10.30 1.14 0.11
N MET A 62 -9.89 2.08 -0.75
CA MET A 62 -10.54 3.40 -0.84
C MET A 62 -12.00 3.31 -1.30
N PHE A 63 -12.33 2.29 -2.11
CA PHE A 63 -13.67 2.13 -2.70
C PHE A 63 -14.45 0.93 -2.15
N GLY A 64 -13.96 0.28 -1.09
CA GLY A 64 -14.66 -0.82 -0.43
C GLY A 64 -14.73 -2.12 -1.22
N TYR A 65 -13.78 -2.35 -2.14
CA TYR A 65 -13.66 -3.62 -2.86
C TYR A 65 -12.87 -4.66 -2.05
N PRO A 66 -13.14 -5.98 -2.25
CA PRO A 66 -12.38 -7.04 -1.63
C PRO A 66 -10.89 -6.97 -1.98
N LEU A 67 -10.04 -7.14 -0.97
CA LEU A 67 -8.60 -7.24 -1.13
C LEU A 67 -8.00 -8.19 -0.09
N ALA A 68 -6.88 -8.82 -0.45
CA ALA A 68 -6.13 -9.71 0.42
C ALA A 68 -4.64 -9.69 0.04
N LEU A 69 -3.79 -9.97 1.02
CA LEU A 69 -2.39 -10.28 0.77
C LEU A 69 -2.23 -11.81 0.74
N VAL A 70 -1.86 -12.36 -0.42
CA VAL A 70 -1.80 -13.81 -0.64
C VAL A 70 -0.39 -14.26 -0.95
N ALA A 71 -0.08 -15.52 -0.59
CA ALA A 71 1.17 -16.14 -0.95
C ALA A 71 1.22 -16.40 -2.47
N ASP A 72 2.31 -15.98 -3.10
CA ASP A 72 2.56 -16.17 -4.53
C ASP A 72 4.03 -16.57 -4.74
N SER A 73 4.27 -17.85 -5.03
CA SER A 73 5.61 -18.38 -5.25
C SER A 73 6.33 -17.79 -6.46
N LYS A 74 5.62 -17.11 -7.36
CA LYS A 74 6.18 -16.41 -8.52
C LYS A 74 6.55 -14.95 -8.21
N ALA A 75 6.03 -14.39 -7.12
CA ALA A 75 6.39 -13.05 -6.71
C ALA A 75 7.77 -13.04 -6.03
N ALA A 76 8.57 -12.01 -6.26
CA ALA A 76 9.92 -11.89 -5.70
C ALA A 76 9.95 -11.98 -4.17
N SER A 77 8.94 -11.42 -3.50
CA SER A 77 8.78 -11.48 -2.04
C SER A 77 8.09 -12.74 -1.54
N GLY A 78 7.58 -13.61 -2.43
CA GLY A 78 6.67 -14.70 -2.07
C GLY A 78 5.24 -14.25 -1.78
N TRP A 79 4.92 -12.97 -1.95
CA TRP A 79 3.62 -12.37 -1.65
C TRP A 79 3.13 -11.48 -2.78
N ARG A 80 1.81 -11.35 -2.89
CA ARG A 80 1.14 -10.44 -3.82
C ARG A 80 -0.14 -9.90 -3.19
N TRP A 81 -0.44 -8.65 -3.46
CA TRP A 81 -1.77 -8.10 -3.23
C TRP A 81 -2.73 -8.56 -4.32
N GLN A 82 -3.85 -9.14 -3.89
CA GLN A 82 -4.95 -9.55 -4.75
C GLN A 82 -6.17 -8.72 -4.40
N SER A 83 -6.82 -8.16 -5.41
CA SER A 83 -8.05 -7.37 -5.23
C SER A 83 -9.07 -7.69 -6.32
N SER A 84 -10.35 -7.54 -5.98
CA SER A 84 -11.47 -7.70 -6.90
C SER A 84 -12.02 -6.34 -7.30
N ILE A 85 -11.29 -5.66 -8.18
CA ILE A 85 -11.69 -4.36 -8.73
C ILE A 85 -12.40 -4.55 -10.10
N PRO A 86 -13.19 -3.57 -10.56
CA PRO A 86 -13.84 -3.65 -11.88
C PRO A 86 -12.84 -3.77 -13.04
N GLU A 87 -13.26 -4.38 -14.17
CA GLU A 87 -12.39 -4.60 -15.36
C GLU A 87 -11.86 -3.32 -16.00
N HIS A 88 -12.62 -2.22 -15.91
CA HIS A 88 -12.15 -0.91 -16.38
C HIS A 88 -11.01 -0.35 -15.51
N GLY A 89 -10.70 -1.02 -14.40
CA GLY A 89 -9.62 -0.68 -13.48
C GLY A 89 -9.79 0.71 -12.87
N TYR A 90 -8.66 1.29 -12.48
CA TYR A 90 -8.61 2.66 -11.98
C TYR A 90 -8.09 3.60 -13.07
N GLY A 91 -8.75 4.76 -13.19
CA GLY A 91 -8.47 5.71 -14.25
C GLY A 91 -7.14 6.47 -14.10
N PRO A 92 -6.72 7.23 -15.13
CA PRO A 92 -5.45 7.96 -15.15
C PRO A 92 -5.25 8.92 -13.97
N ALA A 93 -6.32 9.55 -13.47
CA ALA A 93 -6.24 10.46 -12.32
C ALA A 93 -5.81 9.74 -11.03
N PHE A 94 -6.25 8.49 -10.84
CA PHE A 94 -5.82 7.67 -9.72
C PHE A 94 -4.37 7.25 -9.86
N GLN A 95 -3.96 6.84 -11.07
CA GLN A 95 -2.55 6.54 -11.38
C GLN A 95 -1.63 7.70 -11.05
N GLN A 96 -2.00 8.93 -11.46
CA GLN A 96 -1.22 10.11 -11.14
C GLN A 96 -1.12 10.34 -9.63
N SER A 97 -2.25 10.28 -8.92
CA SER A 97 -2.27 10.44 -7.46
C SER A 97 -1.37 9.42 -6.75
N PHE A 98 -1.32 8.19 -7.28
CA PHE A 98 -0.48 7.13 -6.76
C PHE A 98 1.01 7.41 -7.00
N LEU A 99 1.38 7.90 -8.20
CA LEU A 99 2.75 8.32 -8.49
C LEU A 99 3.19 9.46 -7.57
N ASP A 100 2.33 10.46 -7.38
CA ASP A 100 2.62 11.60 -6.50
C ASP A 100 2.86 11.12 -5.05
N ALA A 101 2.04 10.19 -4.56
CA ALA A 101 2.21 9.60 -3.24
C ALA A 101 3.52 8.82 -3.09
N LEU A 102 3.94 8.09 -4.13
CA LEU A 102 5.22 7.38 -4.12
C LEU A 102 6.41 8.34 -4.04
N VAL A 103 6.33 9.48 -4.75
CA VAL A 103 7.35 10.54 -4.68
C VAL A 103 7.42 11.12 -3.27
N ASP A 104 6.29 11.51 -2.69
CA ASP A 104 6.22 12.08 -1.34
C ASP A 104 6.82 11.14 -0.29
N VAL A 105 6.46 9.86 -0.33
CA VAL A 105 7.01 8.85 0.59
C VAL A 105 8.50 8.64 0.34
N GLY A 106 8.94 8.65 -0.91
CA GLY A 106 10.36 8.56 -1.29
C GLY A 106 11.19 9.71 -0.74
N ASP A 107 10.69 10.94 -0.86
CA ASP A 107 11.35 12.14 -0.34
C ASP A 107 11.40 12.15 1.18
N LEU A 108 10.32 11.73 1.85
CA LEU A 108 10.30 11.60 3.31
C LEU A 108 11.34 10.58 3.80
N ARG A 109 11.49 9.43 3.12
CA ARG A 109 12.52 8.44 3.45
C ARG A 109 13.92 9.03 3.32
N ARG A 110 14.17 9.77 2.24
CA ARG A 110 15.48 10.41 2.01
C ARG A 110 15.84 11.38 3.13
N ARG A 111 14.91 12.27 3.49
CA ARG A 111 15.09 13.25 4.58
C ARG A 111 15.33 12.58 5.95
N ARG A 112 14.78 11.38 6.19
CA ARG A 112 15.01 10.63 7.43
C ARG A 112 16.33 9.88 7.45
N ALA A 113 16.87 9.52 6.28
CA ALA A 113 18.16 8.83 6.16
C ALA A 113 19.34 9.81 6.22
N GLU A 114 19.11 11.09 5.98
CA GLU A 114 20.10 12.14 6.19
C GLU A 114 20.37 12.29 7.70
N PRO A 115 21.63 12.15 8.16
CA PRO A 115 21.96 12.42 9.55
C PRO A 115 21.70 13.89 9.84
N ALA A 116 21.10 14.19 11.01
CA ALA A 116 20.96 15.56 11.47
C ALA A 116 22.35 16.20 11.51
N ALA A 117 22.53 17.25 10.71
CA ALA A 117 23.78 17.99 10.60
C ALA A 117 24.16 18.68 11.93
#